data_AF-A0A6L6ELK4-F1
#
_entry.id   AF-A0A6L6ELK4-F1
#
_cell.length_a   1.000
_cell.length_b   1.000
_cell.length_c   1.000
_cell.angle_alpha   90.00
_cell.angle_beta   90.00
_cell.angle_gamma   90.00
#
_symmetry.space_group_name_H-M   'P 1'
#
loop_
_entity.id
_entity.type
_entity.pdbx_description
1 polymer ?
#
loop_
_entity_poly.entity_id
_entity_poly.type
_entity_poly.pdbx_seq_one_letter_code
_entity_poly.pdbx_strand_id
1 'polypeptide(L)'
;MAAAFDEVDLIICATNPGPAFAAEASVSSSEPSFIDWAKDSAAGRYGTRAALFGLRAASTVAPRLPSKLLGQMAERFPDLVTMGGLTMISNMYGNPAVSIPAGTVDGLPVGMQVLAPHHRDALLFDVALAFEREHPWPMVAPSVA
;
A
#
# COMPACT_ATOMS: atom_id res chain seq x y z
N MET A 1 -8.88 9.13 7.45
CA MET A 1 -9.14 9.29 6.01
C MET A 1 -10.45 10.03 5.71
N ALA A 2 -11.58 9.66 6.31
CA ALA A 2 -12.86 10.36 6.10
C ALA A 2 -12.76 11.89 6.26
N ALA A 3 -12.17 12.38 7.36
CA ALA A 3 -11.99 13.82 7.59
C ALA A 3 -11.17 14.54 6.50
N ALA A 4 -10.21 13.86 5.86
CA ALA A 4 -9.45 14.48 4.77
C ALA A 4 -10.33 14.70 3.54
N PHE A 5 -11.25 13.77 3.26
CA PHE A 5 -12.20 13.88 2.14
C PHE A 5 -13.38 14.84 2.44
N ASP A 6 -13.46 15.42 3.64
CA ASP A 6 -14.36 16.55 3.91
C ASP A 6 -13.78 17.87 3.32
N GLU A 7 -12.48 17.90 3.05
CA GLU A 7 -11.76 19.09 2.55
C GLU A 7 -11.36 18.97 1.08
N VAL A 8 -11.17 17.74 0.57
CA VAL A 8 -10.71 17.50 -0.81
C VAL A 8 -11.50 16.39 -1.50
N ASP A 9 -11.65 16.49 -2.82
CA ASP A 9 -12.28 15.43 -3.64
C ASP A 9 -11.32 14.27 -3.96
N LEU A 10 -10.02 14.55 -4.02
CA LEU A 10 -8.98 13.62 -4.40
C LEU A 10 -7.74 13.82 -3.54
N ILE A 11 -7.05 12.73 -3.23
CA ILE A 11 -5.73 12.76 -2.59
C ILE A 11 -4.72 12.20 -3.58
N ILE A 12 -3.61 12.92 -3.80
CA ILE A 12 -2.55 12.54 -4.73
C ILE A 12 -1.25 12.34 -3.94
N CYS A 13 -0.60 11.18 -4.10
CA CYS A 13 0.68 10.87 -3.49
C CYS A 13 1.56 10.01 -4.43
N ALA A 14 2.85 9.86 -4.12
CA ALA A 14 3.71 8.92 -4.86
C ALA A 14 3.31 7.47 -4.52
N THR A 15 3.32 6.54 -5.49
CA THR A 15 2.96 5.13 -5.24
C THR A 15 4.02 4.37 -4.42
N ASN A 16 5.25 4.86 -4.37
CA ASN A 16 6.36 4.26 -3.63
C ASN A 16 7.33 5.37 -3.17
N PRO A 17 7.80 5.39 -1.91
CA PRO A 17 8.90 6.27 -1.51
C PRO A 17 10.26 5.88 -2.10
N GLY A 18 10.40 4.71 -2.75
CA GLY A 18 11.64 4.23 -3.36
C GLY A 18 11.56 3.94 -4.87
N PRO A 19 12.71 3.88 -5.57
CA PRO A 19 12.77 3.44 -6.96
C PRO A 19 12.34 1.97 -7.11
N ALA A 20 11.92 1.59 -8.32
CA ALA A 20 11.64 0.19 -8.65
C ALA A 20 12.88 -0.69 -8.38
N PHE A 21 12.69 -1.85 -7.77
CA PHE A 21 13.77 -2.81 -7.52
C PHE A 21 14.09 -3.59 -8.79
N ALA A 22 15.34 -4.04 -8.92
CA ALA A 22 15.75 -4.86 -10.04
C ALA A 22 15.01 -6.22 -10.03
N ALA A 23 14.85 -6.84 -11.20
CA ALA A 23 14.01 -8.04 -11.38
C ALA A 23 14.52 -9.25 -10.56
N GLU A 24 15.79 -9.25 -10.19
CA GLU A 24 16.46 -10.25 -9.37
C GLU A 24 16.25 -10.05 -7.85
N ALA A 25 15.66 -8.94 -7.42
CA ALA A 25 15.39 -8.71 -6.00
C ALA A 25 14.28 -9.64 -5.50
N SER A 26 14.56 -10.40 -4.44
CA SER A 26 13.59 -11.33 -3.83
C SER A 26 12.59 -10.64 -2.90
N VAL A 27 12.94 -9.46 -2.36
CA VAL A 27 12.10 -8.62 -1.51
C VAL A 27 12.44 -7.15 -1.71
N SER A 28 11.48 -6.27 -1.44
CA SER A 28 11.65 -4.82 -1.48
C SER A 28 12.44 -4.25 -0.27
N SER A 29 12.66 -5.05 0.78
CA SER A 29 13.36 -4.62 1.99
C SER A 29 14.80 -5.12 2.02
N SER A 30 15.76 -4.21 2.17
CA SER A 30 17.19 -4.50 2.22
C SER A 30 17.71 -4.93 3.60
N GLU A 31 16.89 -4.86 4.66
CA GLU A 31 17.30 -5.23 6.03
C GLU A 31 16.52 -6.43 6.58
N PRO A 32 17.20 -7.35 7.32
CA PRO A 32 16.53 -8.43 8.04
C PRO A 32 15.53 -7.84 9.04
N SER A 33 14.25 -8.17 8.89
CA SER A 33 13.21 -7.70 9.80
C SER A 33 13.14 -8.60 11.03
N PHE A 34 12.68 -8.04 12.16
CA PHE A 34 12.20 -8.83 13.30
C PHE A 34 11.21 -9.93 12.88
N ILE A 35 10.44 -9.68 11.82
CA ILE A 35 9.50 -10.62 11.23
C ILE A 35 10.22 -11.86 10.66
N ASP A 36 11.41 -11.72 10.11
CA ASP A 36 12.17 -12.84 9.53
C ASP A 36 12.72 -13.75 10.63
N TRP A 37 13.26 -13.18 11.71
CA TRP A 37 13.64 -13.93 12.92
C TRP A 37 12.47 -14.72 13.52
N ALA A 38 11.28 -14.10 13.60
CA ALA A 38 10.08 -14.75 14.13
C ALA A 38 9.60 -15.90 13.24
N LYS A 39 9.78 -15.81 11.92
CA LYS A 39 9.38 -16.85 10.95
C LYS A 39 10.31 -18.07 10.97
N ASP A 40 11.60 -17.90 11.26
CA ASP A 40 12.58 -19.00 11.21
C ASP A 40 12.49 -19.95 12.42
N SER A 41 12.03 -19.45 13.57
CA SER A 41 11.86 -20.31 14.77
C SER A 41 10.51 -21.06 14.76
N ALA A 42 10.50 -22.33 15.19
CA ALA A 42 9.27 -23.10 15.33
C ALA A 42 8.33 -22.45 16.36
N ALA A 43 8.87 -21.97 17.48
CA ALA A 43 8.13 -21.26 18.51
C ALA A 43 7.52 -19.94 17.99
N GLY A 44 8.26 -19.15 17.20
CA GLY A 44 7.75 -17.92 16.60
C GLY A 44 6.61 -18.18 15.60
N ARG A 45 6.72 -19.23 14.79
CA ARG A 45 5.63 -19.65 13.89
C ARG A 45 4.35 -20.04 14.64
N TYR A 46 4.47 -20.84 15.70
CA TYR A 46 3.31 -21.22 16.51
C TYR A 46 2.74 -20.03 17.31
N GLY A 47 3.61 -19.18 17.86
CA GLY A 47 3.21 -17.95 18.56
C GLY A 47 2.44 -16.99 17.65
N THR A 48 2.95 -16.77 16.43
CA THR A 48 2.29 -15.91 15.43
C THR A 48 0.93 -16.49 15.02
N ARG A 49 0.86 -17.81 14.78
CA ARG A 49 -0.41 -18.49 14.46
C ARG A 49 -1.43 -18.38 15.58
N ALA A 50 -1.01 -18.56 16.83
CA ALA A 50 -1.88 -18.42 17.99
C ALA A 50 -2.38 -16.98 18.14
N ALA A 51 -1.51 -15.99 17.95
CA ALA A 51 -1.88 -14.58 17.97
C ALA A 51 -2.91 -14.22 16.88
N LEU A 52 -2.68 -14.65 15.63
CA LEU A 52 -3.61 -14.44 14.52
C LEU A 52 -4.95 -15.14 14.76
N PHE A 53 -4.94 -16.36 15.30
CA PHE A 53 -6.16 -17.09 15.68
C PHE A 53 -6.93 -16.36 16.78
N GLY A 54 -6.25 -15.91 17.84
CA GLY A 54 -6.86 -15.15 18.92
C GLY A 54 -7.47 -13.83 18.43
N LEU A 55 -6.77 -13.11 17.56
CA LEU A 55 -7.30 -11.89 16.94
C LEU A 55 -8.55 -12.16 16.09
N ARG A 56 -8.55 -13.27 15.32
CA ARG A 56 -9.71 -13.70 14.52
C ARG A 56 -10.90 -14.10 15.39
N ALA A 57 -10.66 -14.78 16.51
CA ALA A 57 -11.72 -15.11 17.46
C ALA A 57 -12.33 -13.83 18.06
N ALA A 58 -11.47 -12.90 18.49
CA ALA A 58 -11.88 -11.62 19.08
C ALA A 58 -12.65 -10.72 18.10
N SER A 59 -12.31 -10.73 16.81
CA SER A 59 -13.01 -9.91 15.80
C SER A 59 -14.47 -10.33 15.59
N THR A 60 -14.83 -11.57 15.93
CA THR A 60 -16.23 -12.05 15.92
C THR A 60 -17.12 -11.28 16.88
N VAL A 61 -16.56 -10.83 18.01
CA VAL A 61 -17.29 -10.11 19.07
C VAL A 61 -17.02 -8.59 18.98
N ALA A 62 -15.85 -8.20 18.48
CA ALA A 62 -15.44 -6.81 18.33
C ALA A 62 -14.89 -6.54 16.90
N PRO A 63 -15.76 -6.31 15.91
CA PRO A 63 -15.37 -6.19 14.50
C PRO A 63 -14.41 -5.03 14.20
N ARG A 64 -14.42 -3.97 15.03
CA ARG A 64 -13.55 -2.79 14.89
C ARG A 64 -12.23 -2.90 15.65
N LEU A 65 -12.00 -3.99 16.38
CA LEU A 65 -10.76 -4.18 17.15
C LEU A 65 -9.51 -4.28 16.25
N PRO A 66 -9.53 -5.01 15.12
CA PRO A 66 -8.34 -5.13 14.27
C PRO A 66 -7.88 -3.79 13.69
N SER A 67 -8.80 -2.96 13.19
CA SER A 67 -8.46 -1.66 12.61
C SER A 67 -7.92 -0.67 13.65
N LYS A 68 -8.45 -0.70 14.89
CA LYS A 68 -7.92 0.11 16.00
C LYS A 68 -6.52 -0.31 16.41
N LEU A 69 -6.27 -1.62 16.53
CA LEU A 69 -4.93 -2.14 16.86
C LEU A 69 -3.92 -1.79 15.78
N LEU A 70 -4.31 -1.92 14.51
CA LEU A 70 -3.45 -1.58 13.38
C LEU A 70 -3.08 -0.09 13.36
N GLY A 71 -4.04 0.80 13.64
CA GLY A 71 -3.79 2.23 13.80
C GLY A 71 -2.79 2.53 14.94
N GLN A 72 -2.97 1.90 16.10
CA GLN A 72 -2.04 2.05 17.22
C GLN A 72 -0.64 1.50 16.92
N MET A 73 -0.53 0.38 16.20
CA MET A 73 0.76 -0.18 15.80
C MET A 73 1.47 0.71 14.77
N ALA A 74 0.72 1.31 13.84
CA ALA A 74 1.24 2.25 12.86
C ALA A 74 1.82 3.52 13.52
N GLU A 75 1.17 4.03 14.57
CA GLU A 75 1.70 5.16 15.38
C GLU A 75 2.96 4.77 16.17
N ARG A 76 3.01 3.53 16.68
CA ARG A 76 4.08 3.03 17.56
C ARG A 76 5.33 2.59 16.80
N PHE A 77 5.17 2.10 15.57
CA PHE A 77 6.23 1.55 14.74
C PHE A 77 6.13 2.11 13.31
N PRO A 78 6.59 3.35 13.10
CA PRO A 78 6.52 4.02 11.80
C PRO A 78 7.16 3.17 10.69
N ASP A 79 8.25 2.47 11.01
CA ASP A 79 9.02 1.63 10.08
C ASP A 79 8.26 0.42 9.52
N LEU A 80 7.26 -0.10 10.26
CA LEU A 80 6.37 -1.15 9.74
C LEU A 80 5.47 -0.64 8.62
N VAL A 81 5.28 0.67 8.56
CA VAL A 81 4.43 1.35 7.59
C VAL A 81 5.29 1.92 6.45
N THR A 82 6.58 2.18 6.63
CA THR A 82 7.42 2.92 5.67
C THR A 82 7.54 2.27 4.28
N MET A 83 7.63 0.94 4.18
CA MET A 83 7.75 0.23 2.89
C MET A 83 6.45 0.22 2.05
N GLY A 84 5.30 0.43 2.69
CA GLY A 84 3.99 0.43 2.02
C GLY A 84 3.13 1.63 2.39
N GLY A 85 3.67 2.66 3.03
CA GLY A 85 2.84 3.60 3.80
C GLY A 85 1.97 4.49 2.95
N LEU A 86 2.38 4.71 1.71
CA LEU A 86 1.63 5.51 0.75
C LEU A 86 0.45 4.71 0.17
N THR A 87 0.63 3.40 -0.07
CA THR A 87 -0.40 2.53 -0.67
C THR A 87 -1.27 1.81 0.36
N MET A 88 -0.73 1.47 1.53
CA MET A 88 -1.37 0.69 2.59
C MET A 88 -2.57 1.41 3.20
N ILE A 89 -2.57 2.75 3.20
CA ILE A 89 -3.68 3.55 3.71
C ILE A 89 -4.98 3.20 2.96
N SER A 90 -4.93 3.05 1.62
CA SER A 90 -6.09 2.64 0.83
C SER A 90 -6.59 1.25 1.23
N ASN A 91 -5.69 0.28 1.47
CA ASN A 91 -6.05 -1.06 1.95
C ASN A 91 -6.67 -1.05 3.36
N MET A 92 -6.14 -0.19 4.24
CA MET A 92 -6.57 -0.12 5.63
C MET A 92 -7.94 0.52 5.80
N TYR A 93 -8.18 1.60 5.05
CA TYR A 93 -9.44 2.35 5.15
C TYR A 93 -10.48 1.88 4.14
N GLY A 94 -10.09 1.21 3.05
CA GLY A 94 -10.98 0.71 2.00
C GLY A 94 -11.37 1.77 0.96
N ASN A 95 -10.61 2.86 0.88
CA ASN A 95 -10.79 3.88 -0.15
C ASN A 95 -10.30 3.35 -1.50
N PRO A 96 -11.01 3.57 -2.61
CA PRO A 96 -10.52 3.20 -3.92
C PRO A 96 -9.29 4.06 -4.29
N ALA A 97 -8.36 3.46 -5.01
CA ALA A 97 -7.13 4.11 -5.46
C ALA A 97 -6.69 3.58 -6.83
N VAL A 98 -6.09 4.45 -7.64
CA VAL A 98 -5.47 4.09 -8.94
C VAL A 98 -4.01 4.53 -8.95
N SER A 99 -3.14 3.73 -9.57
CA SER A 99 -1.75 4.07 -9.85
C SER A 99 -1.62 4.48 -11.30
N ILE A 100 -1.28 5.74 -11.56
CA ILE A 100 -1.13 6.33 -12.89
C ILE A 100 0.37 6.48 -13.18
N PRO A 101 0.89 6.02 -14.34
CA PRO A 101 2.28 6.25 -14.72
C PRO A 101 2.62 7.74 -14.79
N ALA A 102 3.57 8.20 -13.96
CA ALA A 102 3.98 9.61 -13.90
C ALA A 102 5.25 9.91 -14.72
N GLY A 103 5.87 8.87 -15.30
CA GLY A 103 7.08 8.98 -16.10
C GLY A 103 8.20 8.09 -15.59
N THR A 104 9.45 8.47 -15.89
CA THR A 104 10.65 7.76 -15.45
C THR A 104 11.59 8.69 -14.68
N VAL A 105 12.26 8.14 -13.68
CA VAL A 105 13.36 8.77 -12.95
C VAL A 105 14.53 7.79 -13.01
N ASP A 106 15.69 8.25 -13.48
CA ASP A 106 16.89 7.42 -13.67
C ASP A 106 16.64 6.14 -14.50
N GLY A 107 15.73 6.23 -15.48
CA GLY A 107 15.34 5.10 -16.33
C GLY A 107 14.35 4.12 -15.69
N LEU A 108 13.95 4.33 -14.44
CA LEU A 108 12.99 3.48 -13.73
C LEU A 108 11.59 4.12 -13.72
N PRO A 109 10.50 3.34 -13.90
CA PRO A 109 9.15 3.86 -13.91
C PRO A 109 8.71 4.35 -12.53
N VAL A 110 8.05 5.51 -12.49
CA VAL A 110 7.47 6.10 -11.29
C VAL A 110 5.96 6.25 -11.46
N GLY A 111 5.20 5.87 -10.43
CA GLY A 111 3.75 5.99 -10.39
C GLY A 111 3.27 7.12 -9.48
N MET A 112 2.15 7.73 -9.86
CA MET A 112 1.35 8.64 -9.07
C MET A 112 0.09 7.91 -8.59
N GLN A 113 -0.12 7.87 -7.28
CA GLN A 113 -1.30 7.27 -6.67
C GLN A 113 -2.36 8.34 -6.47
N VAL A 114 -3.57 8.06 -6.93
CA VAL A 114 -4.74 8.93 -6.72
C VAL A 114 -5.78 8.15 -5.94
N LEU A 115 -6.28 8.71 -4.83
CA LEU A 115 -7.31 8.13 -3.99
C LEU A 115 -8.58 8.98 -4.07
N ALA A 116 -9.73 8.32 -3.99
CA ALA A 116 -11.03 8.97 -3.94
C ALA A 116 -11.83 8.55 -2.69
N PRO A 117 -12.94 9.24 -2.37
CA PRO A 117 -13.89 8.80 -1.37
C PRO A 117 -14.44 7.40 -1.69
N HIS A 118 -15.03 6.75 -0.69
CA HIS A 118 -15.66 5.45 -0.89
C HIS A 118 -16.69 5.47 -2.03
N HIS A 119 -16.68 4.40 -2.83
CA HIS A 119 -17.63 4.18 -3.93
C HIS A 119 -17.55 5.22 -5.06
N ARG A 120 -16.36 5.82 -5.27
CA ARG A 120 -16.10 6.80 -6.35
C ARG A 120 -15.10 6.29 -7.39
N ASP A 121 -15.11 4.99 -7.66
CA ASP A 121 -14.26 4.33 -8.64
C ASP A 121 -14.39 4.95 -10.05
N ALA A 122 -15.61 5.33 -10.45
CA ALA A 122 -15.85 6.01 -11.72
C ALA A 122 -15.06 7.33 -11.85
N LEU A 123 -15.01 8.13 -10.78
CA LEU A 123 -14.24 9.37 -10.76
C LEU A 123 -12.74 9.10 -10.93
N LEU A 124 -12.22 8.04 -10.30
CA LEU A 124 -10.82 7.66 -10.47
C LEU A 124 -10.50 7.25 -11.91
N PHE A 125 -11.39 6.53 -12.57
CA PHE A 125 -11.22 6.19 -13.99
C PHE A 125 -11.29 7.42 -14.89
N ASP A 126 -12.19 8.36 -14.62
CA ASP A 126 -12.27 9.62 -15.37
C ASP A 126 -10.98 10.44 -15.22
N VAL A 127 -10.43 10.52 -14.01
CA VAL A 127 -9.14 11.19 -13.74
C VAL A 127 -7.99 10.48 -14.44
N ALA A 128 -7.92 9.15 -14.35
CA ALA A 128 -6.88 8.36 -15.01
C ALA A 128 -6.94 8.50 -16.53
N LEU A 129 -8.14 8.47 -17.11
CA LEU A 129 -8.37 8.65 -18.54
C LEU A 129 -7.99 10.06 -19.00
N ALA A 130 -8.33 11.09 -18.22
CA ALA A 130 -7.92 12.46 -18.52
C ALA A 130 -6.40 12.58 -18.56
N PHE A 131 -5.71 11.98 -17.59
CA PHE A 131 -4.25 11.99 -17.55
C PHE A 131 -3.63 11.18 -18.69
N GLU A 132 -4.14 9.99 -19.00
CA GLU A 132 -3.67 9.14 -20.11
C GLU A 132 -3.74 9.87 -21.48
N ARG A 133 -4.79 10.68 -21.69
CA ARG A 133 -4.97 11.43 -22.95
C ARG A 133 -3.98 12.58 -23.12
N GLU A 134 -3.57 13.21 -22.02
CA GLU A 134 -2.60 14.31 -22.02
C GLU A 134 -1.15 13.78 -21.97
N HIS A 135 -0.92 12.65 -21.30
CA HIS A 135 0.39 12.05 -21.06
C HIS A 135 0.38 10.55 -21.39
N PRO A 136 0.31 10.17 -22.69
CA PRO A 136 0.27 8.78 -23.08
C PRO A 136 1.58 8.05 -22.75
N TRP A 137 1.47 6.80 -22.30
CA TRP A 137 2.58 5.88 -22.08
C TRP A 137 2.54 4.71 -23.08
N PRO A 138 3.66 3.99 -23.27
CA PRO A 138 3.68 2.78 -24.09
C PRO A 138 2.66 1.74 -23.60
N MET A 139 1.86 1.20 -24.53
CA MET A 139 0.91 0.13 -24.25
C MET A 139 1.57 -1.21 -23.88
N VAL A 140 2.85 -1.34 -24.22
CA VAL A 140 3.67 -2.52 -23.93
C VAL A 140 4.98 -2.06 -23.29
N ALA A 141 5.40 -2.77 -22.25
CA ALA A 141 6.71 -2.57 -21.67
C ALA A 141 7.80 -2.87 -22.72
N PRO A 142 8.93 -2.15 -22.71
CA PRO A 142 10.08 -2.51 -23.53
C PRO A 142 10.50 -3.97 -23.27
N SER A 143 10.99 -4.66 -24.30
CA SER A 143 11.56 -6.00 -24.12
C SER A 143 12.77 -5.91 -23.19
N VAL A 144 12.81 -6.76 -22.16
CA VAL A 144 14.01 -6.94 -21.34
C VAL A 144 15.06 -7.62 -22.21
N ALA A 145 16.22 -6.99 -22.37
CA ALA A 145 17.36 -7.54 -23.11
C ALA A 145 18.13 -8.56 -22.27
#